data_AF-A0A8U0U0Z2-F1
#
_entry.id   AF-A0A8U0U0Z2-F1
#
_cell.length_a   1.000
_cell.length_b   1.000
_cell.length_c   1.000
_cell.angle_alpha   90.00
_cell.angle_beta   90.00
_cell.angle_gamma   90.00
#
_symmetry.space_group_name_H-M   'P 1'
#
loop_
_entity.id
_entity.type
_entity.pdbx_description
1 polymer ?
#
loop_
_entity_poly.entity_id
_entity_poly.type
_entity_poly.pdbx_seq_one_letter_code
_entity_poly.pdbx_strand_id
1 'polypeptide(L)'
;MVQWTDFERATIQSVFEKMDYDDVGPAALSRCLVVYPWTQRYFGNFGNLYNAAAIQGNPMVAAHGKTVLHGLDRAVKNMDDIKATYAELSVLHSEKLHVDPDNFRLLADCLTIVVAARMGAAFTADVQGAFQKFLAVVVSSLGRQYH
;
A
#
# COMPACT_ATOMS: atom_id res chain seq x y z
N MET A 1 -0.60 16.41 -14.29
CA MET A 1 -1.25 16.56 -12.98
C MET A 1 -2.51 15.72 -13.03
N VAL A 2 -2.68 14.79 -12.10
CA VAL A 2 -3.89 13.95 -12.07
C VAL A 2 -5.06 14.82 -11.63
N GLN A 3 -6.22 14.64 -12.24
CA GLN A 3 -7.45 15.34 -11.86
C GLN A 3 -8.31 14.39 -11.04
N TRP A 4 -8.88 14.88 -9.94
CA TRP A 4 -9.78 14.13 -9.07
C TRP A 4 -11.16 14.74 -9.09
N THR A 5 -12.17 13.93 -9.38
CA THR A 5 -13.57 14.33 -9.22
C THR A 5 -13.95 14.36 -7.73
N ASP A 6 -15.01 15.09 -7.39
CA ASP A 6 -15.54 15.12 -6.03
C ASP A 6 -15.96 13.72 -5.54
N PHE A 7 -16.52 12.91 -6.46
CA PHE A 7 -16.86 11.52 -6.18
C PHE A 7 -15.64 10.68 -5.80
N GLU A 8 -14.54 10.78 -6.56
CA GLU A 8 -13.32 10.02 -6.25
C GLU A 8 -12.72 10.42 -4.91
N ARG A 9 -12.67 11.74 -4.61
CA ARG A 9 -12.17 12.25 -3.32
C ARG A 9 -12.99 11.72 -2.16
N ALA A 10 -14.32 11.87 -2.23
CA ALA A 10 -15.22 11.40 -1.18
C ALA A 10 -15.15 9.88 -1.00
N THR A 11 -15.03 9.14 -2.11
CA THR A 11 -14.92 7.68 -2.09
C THR A 11 -13.62 7.23 -1.42
N ILE A 12 -12.48 7.78 -1.83
CA ILE A 12 -11.18 7.45 -1.23
C ILE A 12 -11.20 7.79 0.25
N GLN A 13 -11.64 8.99 0.62
CA GLN A 13 -11.75 9.38 2.03
C GLN A 13 -12.64 8.42 2.83
N SER A 14 -13.81 8.04 2.31
CA SER A 14 -14.72 7.12 3.00
C SER A 14 -14.13 5.71 3.15
N VAL A 15 -13.37 5.21 2.16
CA VAL A 15 -12.67 3.93 2.25
C VAL A 15 -11.66 3.95 3.39
N PHE A 16 -10.82 5.00 3.47
CA PHE A 16 -9.79 5.12 4.50
C PHE A 16 -10.39 5.37 5.91
N GLU A 17 -11.47 6.14 6.04
CA GLU A 17 -12.16 6.38 7.32
C GLU A 17 -12.77 5.10 7.92
N LYS A 18 -13.21 4.16 7.09
CA LYS A 18 -13.80 2.88 7.51
C LYS A 18 -12.80 1.75 7.63
N MET A 19 -11.55 1.97 7.21
CA MET A 19 -10.52 0.95 7.18
C MET A 19 -10.04 0.67 8.61
N ASP A 20 -10.01 -0.60 9.01
CA ASP A 20 -9.31 -1.03 10.22
C ASP A 20 -7.83 -1.26 9.87
N TYR A 21 -6.95 -0.39 10.36
CA TYR A 21 -5.53 -0.44 10.04
C TYR A 21 -4.84 -1.60 10.76
N ASP A 22 -5.36 -2.03 11.91
CA ASP A 22 -4.83 -3.16 12.68
C ASP A 22 -5.15 -4.51 12.02
N ASP A 23 -6.13 -4.55 11.09
CA ASP A 23 -6.43 -5.71 10.26
C ASP A 23 -5.84 -5.59 8.84
N VAL A 24 -6.18 -4.52 8.11
CA VAL A 24 -5.88 -4.40 6.68
C VAL A 24 -4.38 -4.28 6.40
N GLY A 25 -3.66 -3.52 7.23
CA GLY A 25 -2.22 -3.30 7.05
C GLY A 25 -1.42 -4.59 7.16
N PRO A 26 -1.52 -5.31 8.29
CA PRO A 26 -0.93 -6.64 8.45
C PRO A 26 -1.34 -7.61 7.35
N ALA A 27 -2.63 -7.70 7.03
CA ALA A 27 -3.13 -8.62 6.02
C ALA A 27 -2.56 -8.35 4.62
N ALA A 28 -2.44 -7.08 4.22
CA ALA A 28 -1.89 -6.68 2.92
C ALA A 28 -0.39 -7.00 2.80
N LEU A 29 0.40 -6.66 3.82
CA LEU A 29 1.84 -6.94 3.79
C LEU A 29 2.12 -8.44 3.88
N SER A 30 1.45 -9.17 4.79
CA SER A 30 1.58 -10.63 4.87
C SER A 30 1.20 -11.30 3.54
N ARG A 31 0.12 -10.86 2.89
CA ARG A 31 -0.26 -11.37 1.56
C ARG A 31 0.85 -11.13 0.54
N CYS A 32 1.43 -9.94 0.50
CA CYS A 32 2.52 -9.61 -0.43
C CYS A 32 3.73 -10.53 -0.21
N LEU A 33 4.15 -10.72 1.05
CA LEU A 33 5.28 -11.59 1.41
C LEU A 33 5.03 -13.07 1.10
N VAL A 34 3.78 -13.52 1.13
CA VAL A 34 3.42 -14.91 0.80
C VAL A 34 3.28 -15.13 -0.71
N VAL A 35 2.57 -14.24 -1.41
CA VAL A 35 2.27 -14.39 -2.84
C VAL A 35 3.50 -14.06 -3.70
N TYR A 36 4.31 -13.10 -3.25
CA TYR A 36 5.50 -12.62 -3.94
C TYR A 36 6.74 -12.82 -3.05
N PRO A 37 7.19 -14.07 -2.84
CA PRO A 37 8.17 -14.41 -1.80
C PRO A 37 9.53 -13.72 -1.98
N TRP A 38 9.89 -13.27 -3.18
CA TRP A 38 11.09 -12.47 -3.41
C TRP A 38 11.09 -11.14 -2.64
N THR A 39 9.92 -10.61 -2.28
CA THR A 39 9.79 -9.38 -1.49
C THR A 39 10.29 -9.55 -0.05
N GLN A 40 10.37 -10.79 0.45
CA GLN A 40 10.89 -11.07 1.80
C GLN A 40 12.35 -10.62 1.98
N ARG A 41 13.13 -10.51 0.90
CA ARG A 41 14.54 -10.06 0.93
C ARG A 41 14.73 -8.68 1.57
N TYR A 42 13.70 -7.83 1.52
CA TYR A 42 13.74 -6.47 2.08
C TYR A 42 13.52 -6.43 3.61
N PHE A 43 13.11 -7.55 4.20
CA PHE A 43 12.66 -7.63 5.59
C PHE A 43 13.54 -8.58 6.43
N GLY A 44 14.84 -8.66 6.14
CA GLY A 44 15.77 -9.57 6.82
C GLY A 44 15.80 -9.44 8.35
N ASN A 45 15.49 -8.25 8.88
CA ASN A 45 15.45 -7.99 10.32
C ASN A 45 14.12 -8.35 10.99
N PHE A 46 13.15 -8.91 10.25
CA PHE A 46 11.82 -9.23 10.80
C PHE A 46 11.77 -10.63 11.43
N GLY A 47 12.87 -11.37 11.43
CA GLY A 47 12.93 -12.71 12.02
C GLY A 47 12.37 -13.78 11.08
N ASN A 48 11.60 -14.73 11.62
CA ASN A 48 11.13 -15.88 10.87
C ASN A 48 10.03 -15.52 9.86
N LEU A 49 10.33 -15.66 8.56
CA LEU A 49 9.41 -15.48 7.43
C LEU A 49 9.32 -16.76 6.56
N TYR A 50 9.73 -17.92 7.08
CA TYR A 50 9.92 -19.14 6.29
C TYR A 50 8.65 -19.69 5.62
N ASN A 51 7.49 -19.53 6.27
CA ASN A 51 6.21 -20.03 5.76
C ASN A 51 5.07 -19.06 6.05
N ALA A 52 3.91 -19.30 5.45
CA ALA A 52 2.75 -18.40 5.55
C ALA A 52 2.29 -18.18 7.00
N ALA A 53 2.26 -19.23 7.84
CA ALA A 53 1.85 -19.11 9.24
C ALA A 53 2.85 -18.24 10.04
N ALA A 54 4.15 -18.41 9.81
CA ALA A 54 5.19 -17.59 10.41
C ALA A 54 5.06 -16.12 9.99
N ILE A 55 4.82 -15.84 8.70
CA ILE A 55 4.64 -14.49 8.16
C ILE A 55 3.38 -13.82 8.75
N GLN A 56 2.27 -14.54 8.81
CA GLN A 56 0.99 -14.01 9.31
C GLN A 56 1.02 -13.76 10.83
N GLY A 57 1.72 -14.61 11.59
CA GLY A 57 1.91 -14.44 13.03
C GLY A 57 3.04 -13.49 13.42
N ASN A 58 3.74 -12.87 12.45
CA ASN A 58 4.93 -12.08 12.74
C ASN A 58 4.57 -10.65 13.21
N PRO A 59 4.93 -10.25 14.45
CA PRO A 59 4.56 -8.93 14.97
C PRO A 59 5.25 -7.77 14.24
N MET A 60 6.45 -7.98 13.67
CA MET A 60 7.15 -6.96 12.89
C MET A 60 6.48 -6.74 11.53
N VAL A 61 5.99 -7.81 10.90
CA VAL A 61 5.18 -7.71 9.68
C VAL A 61 3.89 -6.95 9.97
N ALA A 62 3.20 -7.27 11.07
CA ALA A 62 1.99 -6.56 11.45
C ALA A 62 2.26 -5.06 11.71
N ALA A 63 3.29 -4.74 12.51
CA ALA A 63 3.65 -3.35 12.80
C ALA A 63 4.04 -2.56 11.54
N HIS A 64 4.79 -3.18 10.61
CA HIS A 64 5.20 -2.50 9.39
C HIS A 64 4.04 -2.34 8.40
N GLY A 65 3.14 -3.32 8.30
CA GLY A 65 1.92 -3.21 7.50
C GLY A 65 1.08 -1.99 7.89
N LYS A 66 0.99 -1.69 9.20
CA LYS A 66 0.35 -0.46 9.69
C LYS A 66 1.09 0.80 9.30
N THR A 67 2.43 0.76 9.37
CA THR A 67 3.29 1.88 8.94
C THR A 67 3.07 2.20 7.47
N VAL A 68 2.93 1.19 6.61
CA VAL A 68 2.61 1.37 5.18
C VAL A 68 1.26 2.06 5.01
N LEU A 69 0.20 1.62 5.69
CA LEU A 69 -1.11 2.26 5.58
C LEU A 69 -1.11 3.70 6.09
N HIS A 70 -0.45 3.99 7.21
CA HIS A 70 -0.29 5.37 7.67
C HIS A 70 0.54 6.22 6.69
N GLY A 71 1.44 5.59 5.94
CA GLY A 71 2.09 6.23 4.80
C GLY A 71 1.08 6.75 3.78
N LEU A 72 0.00 5.99 3.50
CA LEU A 72 -1.07 6.35 2.58
C LEU A 72 -1.94 7.52 3.07
N ASP A 73 -2.07 7.73 4.39
CA ASP A 73 -2.80 8.87 4.95
C ASP A 73 -2.28 10.21 4.43
N ARG A 74 -0.96 10.29 4.19
CA ARG A 74 -0.33 11.49 3.62
C ARG A 74 -0.84 11.78 2.22
N ALA A 75 -1.02 10.75 1.39
CA ALA A 75 -1.55 10.90 0.03
C ALA A 75 -3.06 11.21 0.04
N VAL A 76 -3.84 10.60 0.94
CA VAL A 76 -5.28 10.93 1.10
C VAL A 76 -5.46 12.40 1.48
N LYS A 77 -4.62 12.93 2.37
CA LYS A 77 -4.66 14.34 2.78
C LYS A 77 -4.14 15.32 1.73
N ASN A 78 -3.35 14.85 0.76
CA ASN A 78 -2.67 15.69 -0.24
C ASN A 78 -2.85 15.15 -1.66
N MET A 79 -4.09 14.77 -2.03
CA MET A 79 -4.37 14.08 -3.30
C MET A 79 -3.90 14.85 -4.56
N ASP A 80 -3.86 16.18 -4.50
CA ASP A 80 -3.42 17.03 -5.61
C ASP A 80 -1.89 17.10 -5.76
N ASP A 81 -1.14 16.71 -4.72
CA ASP A 81 0.32 16.78 -4.70
C ASP A 81 0.98 15.54 -4.07
N ILE A 82 0.46 14.35 -4.38
CA ILE A 82 1.01 13.06 -3.94
C ILE A 82 2.49 12.94 -4.37
N LYS A 83 2.83 13.48 -5.54
CA LYS A 83 4.19 13.43 -6.08
C LYS A 83 5.21 14.12 -5.15
N ALA A 84 4.97 15.37 -4.75
CA ALA A 84 5.88 16.04 -3.82
C ALA A 84 5.83 15.38 -2.43
N THR A 85 4.63 14.99 -2.00
CA THR A 85 4.39 14.33 -0.71
C THR A 85 5.26 13.09 -0.51
N TYR A 86 5.56 12.33 -1.57
CA TYR A 86 6.35 11.10 -1.52
C TYR A 86 7.77 11.19 -2.09
N ALA A 87 8.27 12.39 -2.39
CA ALA A 87 9.62 12.54 -2.93
C ALA A 87 10.69 11.90 -2.01
N GLU A 88 10.68 12.21 -0.71
CA GLU A 88 11.63 11.63 0.25
C GLU A 88 11.44 10.11 0.43
N LEU A 89 10.20 9.64 0.38
CA LEU A 89 9.90 8.22 0.52
C LEU A 89 10.36 7.42 -0.72
N SER A 90 10.27 8.02 -1.90
CA SER A 90 10.82 7.48 -3.15
C SER A 90 12.33 7.37 -3.09
N VAL A 91 13.04 8.42 -2.64
CA VAL A 91 14.50 8.38 -2.40
C VAL A 91 14.86 7.28 -1.40
N LEU A 92 14.14 7.17 -0.28
CA LEU A 92 14.39 6.13 0.71
C LEU A 92 14.31 4.73 0.10
N HIS A 93 13.25 4.44 -0.65
CA HIS A 93 13.06 3.11 -1.24
C HIS A 93 14.05 2.81 -2.37
N SER A 94 14.45 3.82 -3.13
CA SER A 94 15.43 3.72 -4.22
C SER A 94 16.87 3.58 -3.70
N GLU A 95 17.36 4.60 -2.99
CA GLU A 95 18.79 4.79 -2.71
C GLU A 95 19.26 4.08 -1.45
N LYS A 96 18.36 3.80 -0.51
CA LYS A 96 18.73 3.16 0.77
C LYS A 96 18.22 1.73 0.89
N LEU A 97 16.97 1.48 0.49
CA LEU A 97 16.38 0.16 0.61
C LEU A 97 16.55 -0.70 -0.64
N HIS A 98 16.90 -0.07 -1.78
CA HIS A 98 17.08 -0.73 -3.07
C HIS A 98 15.89 -1.64 -3.45
N VAL A 99 14.67 -1.17 -3.15
CA VAL A 99 13.43 -1.86 -3.48
C VAL A 99 13.20 -1.71 -4.97
N ASP A 100 13.10 -2.81 -5.72
CA ASP A 100 12.77 -2.76 -7.14
C ASP A 100 11.36 -2.13 -7.30
N PRO A 101 11.21 -1.09 -8.15
CA PRO A 101 9.98 -0.30 -8.22
C PRO A 101 8.76 -1.10 -8.68
N ASP A 102 8.94 -2.25 -9.36
CA ASP A 102 7.82 -3.11 -9.74
C ASP A 102 7.07 -3.67 -8.51
N ASN A 103 7.76 -3.79 -7.36
CA ASN A 103 7.15 -4.30 -6.13
C ASN A 103 6.11 -3.34 -5.52
N PHE A 104 6.13 -2.04 -5.85
CA PHE A 104 5.10 -1.12 -5.38
C PHE A 104 3.73 -1.49 -5.94
N ARG A 105 3.67 -1.90 -7.22
CA ARG A 105 2.44 -2.36 -7.84
C ARG A 105 1.94 -3.65 -7.19
N LEU A 106 2.84 -4.59 -6.89
CA LEU A 106 2.48 -5.85 -6.23
C LEU A 106 1.83 -5.63 -4.87
N LEU A 107 2.37 -4.70 -4.07
CA LEU A 107 1.78 -4.33 -2.78
C LEU A 107 0.43 -3.61 -2.94
N ALA A 108 0.30 -2.71 -3.92
CA ALA A 108 -0.95 -2.02 -4.24
C ALA A 108 -2.06 -3.01 -4.63
N ASP A 109 -1.75 -4.03 -5.44
CA ASP A 109 -2.69 -5.07 -5.82
C ASP A 109 -3.09 -5.92 -4.59
N CYS A 110 -2.14 -6.29 -3.73
CA CYS A 110 -2.45 -6.99 -2.48
C CYS A 110 -3.36 -6.19 -1.55
N LEU A 111 -3.11 -4.88 -1.42
CA LEU A 111 -3.97 -3.99 -0.64
C LEU A 111 -5.38 -3.91 -1.23
N THR A 112 -5.50 -3.77 -2.54
CA THR A 112 -6.79 -3.75 -3.24
C THR A 112 -7.60 -5.02 -2.96
N ILE A 113 -6.95 -6.19 -3.02
CA ILE A 113 -7.59 -7.48 -2.72
C ILE A 113 -8.07 -7.55 -1.26
N VAL A 114 -7.26 -7.09 -0.30
CA VAL A 114 -7.63 -7.12 1.11
C VAL A 114 -8.79 -6.16 1.39
N VAL A 115 -8.75 -4.93 0.88
CA VAL A 115 -9.84 -3.96 1.02
C VAL A 115 -11.13 -4.49 0.40
N ALA A 116 -11.06 -5.08 -0.80
CA ALA A 116 -12.20 -5.73 -1.45
C ALA A 116 -12.80 -6.85 -0.57
N ALA A 117 -11.95 -7.68 0.03
CA ALA A 117 -12.40 -8.76 0.92
C ALA A 117 -13.07 -8.25 2.21
N ARG A 118 -12.68 -7.07 2.72
CA ARG A 118 -13.30 -6.47 3.92
C ARG A 118 -14.59 -5.72 3.62
N MET A 119 -14.65 -5.05 2.47
CA MET A 119 -15.84 -4.30 2.05
C MET A 119 -16.93 -5.19 1.43
N GLY A 120 -16.55 -6.36 0.90
CA GLY A 120 -17.48 -7.28 0.25
C GLY A 120 -18.21 -6.61 -0.92
N ALA A 121 -19.54 -6.76 -0.97
CA ALA A 121 -20.37 -6.18 -2.03
C ALA A 121 -20.33 -4.64 -2.08
N ALA A 122 -19.85 -3.96 -1.03
CA ALA A 122 -19.69 -2.51 -1.02
C ALA A 122 -18.47 -2.04 -1.84
N PHE A 123 -17.53 -2.93 -2.18
CA PHE A 123 -16.43 -2.63 -3.11
C PHE A 123 -16.91 -2.73 -4.56
N THR A 124 -17.80 -1.82 -4.95
CA THR A 124 -18.35 -1.77 -6.31
C THR A 124 -17.28 -1.42 -7.33
N ALA A 125 -17.60 -1.58 -8.62
CA ALA A 125 -16.69 -1.23 -9.71
C ALA A 125 -16.23 0.25 -9.64
N ASP A 126 -17.13 1.17 -9.27
CA ASP A 126 -16.79 2.60 -9.15
C ASP A 126 -15.86 2.86 -7.96
N VAL A 127 -16.10 2.19 -6.82
CA VAL A 127 -15.23 2.27 -5.64
C VAL A 127 -13.84 1.69 -5.96
N GLN A 128 -13.80 0.54 -6.62
CA GLN A 128 -12.56 -0.07 -7.09
C GLN A 128 -11.82 0.85 -8.05
N GLY A 129 -12.51 1.47 -9.01
CA GLY A 129 -11.93 2.41 -9.97
C GLY A 129 -11.25 3.59 -9.29
N ALA A 130 -11.95 4.23 -8.34
CA ALA A 130 -11.39 5.35 -7.55
C ALA A 130 -10.17 4.89 -6.71
N PHE A 131 -10.27 3.75 -6.04
CA PHE A 131 -9.21 3.22 -5.19
C PHE A 131 -7.96 2.79 -5.99
N GLN A 132 -8.15 2.12 -7.14
CA GLN A 132 -7.05 1.74 -8.02
C GLN A 132 -6.38 2.96 -8.65
N LYS A 133 -7.16 3.99 -9.05
CA LYS A 133 -6.58 5.26 -9.52
C LYS A 133 -5.72 5.89 -8.42
N PHE A 134 -6.22 5.97 -7.19
CA PHE A 134 -5.44 6.44 -6.03
C PHE A 134 -4.11 5.69 -5.88
N LEU A 135 -4.15 4.37 -5.81
CA LEU A 135 -2.94 3.56 -5.65
C LEU A 135 -2.00 3.67 -6.86
N ALA A 136 -2.50 3.80 -8.07
CA ALA A 136 -1.66 4.02 -9.26
C ALA A 136 -0.87 5.34 -9.18
N VAL A 137 -1.49 6.41 -8.67
CA VAL A 137 -0.80 7.69 -8.44
C VAL A 137 0.25 7.58 -7.33
N VAL A 138 -0.06 6.85 -6.25
CA VAL A 138 0.90 6.54 -5.19
C VAL A 138 2.10 5.76 -5.74
N VAL A 139 1.87 4.67 -6.47
CA VAL A 139 2.91 3.84 -7.09
C VAL A 139 3.78 4.67 -8.03
N SER A 140 3.15 5.47 -8.91
CA SER A 140 3.88 6.37 -9.82
C SER A 140 4.74 7.39 -9.07
N SER A 141 4.27 7.89 -7.92
CA SER A 141 5.00 8.86 -7.11
C SER A 141 6.18 8.21 -6.36
N LEU A 142 5.99 7.00 -5.83
CA LEU A 142 7.04 6.22 -5.17
C LEU A 142 8.14 5.77 -6.13
N GLY A 143 7.80 5.49 -7.39
CA GLY A 143 8.78 5.15 -8.44
C GLY A 143 9.52 6.36 -9.03
N ARG A 144 9.25 7.59 -8.61
CA ARG A 144 9.68 8.78 -9.36
C ARG A 144 11.17 9.12 -9.24
N GLN A 145 11.80 8.81 -8.11
CA GLN A 145 13.22 9.09 -7.82
C GLN A 145 14.12 7.87 -8.08
N TYR A 146 13.63 6.91 -8.86
CA TYR A 146 14.42 5.79 -9.35
C TYR A 146 15.24 6.20 -10.58
N HIS A 147 16.42 5.60 -10.73
CA HIS A 147 17.35 5.84 -11.84
C HIS A 147 17.26 4.75 -12.91
#